data_AF-A0A420FFI1-F1
#
_entry.id   AF-A0A420FFI1-F1
#
_cell.length_a   1.000
_cell.length_b   1.000
_cell.length_c   1.000
_cell.angle_alpha   90.00
_cell.angle_beta   90.00
_cell.angle_gamma   90.00
#
_symmetry.space_group_name_H-M   'P 1'
#
loop_
_entity.id
_entity.type
_entity.pdbx_description
1 polymer ?
#
loop_
_entity_poly.entity_id
_entity_poly.type
_entity_poly.pdbx_seq_one_letter_code
_entity_poly.pdbx_strand_id
1 'polypeptide(L)'
;MNLIKTVLIPIIVFLCICCSSGDGSKSERLRADSLVNEVVDGKLKITTLAESNEFMYFNDKYFHEPADLKVIPKFDKVQIQVVTYRIYQHVRLKNNRYEFNVQKASELHIPNSAFVYYQRSFDDMNRKAVLSKDSIRLELPDNYASLLINE
;
A
#
# COMPACT_ATOMS: atom_id res chain seq x y z
N MET A 1 -44.18 -47.57 -0.21
CA MET A 1 -43.63 -46.56 -1.12
C MET A 1 -43.28 -45.31 -0.32
N ASN A 2 -41.97 -45.07 -0.15
CA ASN A 2 -41.20 -43.83 0.13
C ASN A 2 -41.88 -42.77 1.03
N LEU A 3 -41.45 -42.40 2.23
CA LEU A 3 -40.10 -42.23 2.83
C LEU A 3 -39.12 -41.46 1.94
N ILE A 4 -39.15 -40.13 2.07
CA ILE A 4 -38.05 -39.12 2.06
C ILE A 4 -38.76 -37.82 2.46
N LYS A 5 -38.88 -37.45 3.74
CA LYS A 5 -37.87 -36.80 4.60
C LYS A 5 -37.19 -35.59 3.91
N THR A 6 -37.31 -34.45 4.59
CA THR A 6 -36.22 -33.48 4.89
C THR A 6 -36.42 -32.07 4.31
N VAL A 7 -36.98 -31.22 5.18
CA VAL A 7 -36.48 -29.90 5.58
C VAL A 7 -36.02 -28.97 4.46
N LEU A 8 -36.84 -27.95 4.22
CA LEU A 8 -36.43 -26.68 3.62
C LEU A 8 -35.33 -26.10 4.51
N ILE A 9 -34.10 -26.10 4.01
CA ILE A 9 -32.95 -25.48 4.64
C ILE A 9 -32.84 -24.05 4.08
N PRO A 10 -33.06 -22.98 4.87
CA PRO A 10 -32.62 -21.65 4.47
C PRO A 10 -31.16 -21.53 4.88
N ILE A 11 -30.25 -22.18 4.14
CA ILE A 11 -28.83 -21.83 4.20
C ILE A 11 -28.66 -20.65 3.24
N ILE A 12 -29.14 -19.50 3.70
CA ILE A 12 -28.47 -18.24 3.39
C ILE A 12 -27.17 -18.34 4.17
N VAL A 13 -26.16 -18.95 3.53
CA VAL A 13 -24.77 -18.81 3.95
C VAL A 13 -24.54 -17.32 3.98
N PHE A 14 -24.54 -16.76 5.19
CA PHE A 14 -23.41 -16.01 5.70
C PHE A 14 -22.65 -15.25 4.61
N LEU A 15 -23.34 -14.33 3.94
CA LEU A 15 -22.73 -13.15 3.35
C LEU A 15 -22.36 -12.19 4.49
N CYS A 16 -21.58 -12.70 5.44
CA CYS A 16 -20.54 -11.89 6.06
C CYS A 16 -19.50 -11.68 4.97
N ILE A 17 -19.84 -10.84 3.98
CA ILE A 17 -18.87 -9.93 3.41
C ILE A 17 -18.47 -9.09 4.62
N CYS A 18 -17.54 -9.62 5.41
CA CYS A 18 -16.69 -8.78 6.21
C CYS A 18 -16.13 -7.82 5.18
N CYS A 19 -16.61 -6.58 5.22
CA CYS A 19 -15.89 -5.45 4.67
C CYS A 19 -14.58 -5.37 5.45
N SER A 20 -13.69 -6.35 5.25
CA SER A 20 -12.28 -6.21 5.58
C SER A 20 -11.89 -5.01 4.76
N SER A 21 -11.50 -3.95 5.42
CA SER A 21 -11.21 -2.64 4.85
C SER A 21 -10.03 -2.67 3.86
N GLY A 22 -9.62 -3.84 3.35
CA GLY A 22 -8.44 -4.04 2.53
C GLY A 22 -7.14 -3.89 3.31
N ASP A 23 -7.20 -3.70 4.64
CA ASP A 23 -6.05 -3.32 5.46
C ASP A 23 -5.29 -4.50 6.08
N GLY A 24 -5.48 -5.70 5.53
CA GLY A 24 -4.79 -6.92 5.93
C GLY A 24 -5.34 -7.56 7.21
N SER A 25 -5.46 -8.89 7.16
CA SER A 25 -5.78 -9.75 8.29
C SER A 25 -4.65 -9.78 9.34
N LYS A 26 -4.97 -10.26 10.55
CA LYS A 26 -3.97 -10.47 11.61
C LYS A 26 -2.82 -11.38 11.15
N SER A 27 -3.12 -12.43 10.40
CA SER A 27 -2.12 -13.35 9.85
C SER A 27 -1.22 -12.68 8.81
N GLU A 28 -1.79 -11.88 7.91
CA GLU A 28 -1.01 -11.13 6.90
C GLU A 28 -0.09 -10.11 7.57
N ARG A 29 -0.56 -9.40 8.60
CA ARG A 29 0.27 -8.45 9.35
C ARG A 29 1.41 -9.15 10.10
N LEU A 30 1.14 -10.27 10.77
CA LEU A 30 2.19 -11.06 11.41
C LEU A 30 3.23 -11.59 10.41
N ARG A 31 2.78 -12.00 9.22
CA ARG A 31 3.67 -12.44 8.13
C ARG A 31 4.53 -11.28 7.63
N ALA A 32 3.93 -10.12 7.39
CA ALA A 32 4.63 -8.90 7.01
C ALA A 32 5.69 -8.52 8.04
N ASP A 33 5.34 -8.52 9.33
CA ASP A 33 6.26 -8.20 10.43
C ASP A 33 7.44 -9.19 10.49
N SER A 34 7.18 -10.49 10.27
CA SER A 34 8.23 -11.50 10.20
C SER A 34 9.21 -11.23 9.05
N LEU A 35 8.70 -10.91 7.86
CA LEU A 35 9.53 -10.61 6.68
C LEU A 35 10.35 -9.34 6.87
N VAL A 36 9.78 -8.32 7.51
CA VAL A 36 10.51 -7.09 7.86
C VAL A 36 11.65 -7.41 8.82
N ASN A 37 11.43 -8.26 9.82
CA ASN A 37 12.51 -8.69 10.71
C ASN A 37 13.61 -9.44 9.95
N GLU A 38 13.27 -10.29 8.98
CA GLU A 38 14.29 -10.92 8.11
C GLU A 38 15.11 -9.90 7.32
N VAL A 39 14.50 -8.80 6.86
CA VAL A 39 15.21 -7.68 6.22
C VAL A 39 16.09 -6.94 7.22
N VAL A 40 15.57 -6.63 8.40
CA VAL A 40 16.29 -5.94 9.47
C VAL A 40 17.53 -6.74 9.91
N ASP A 41 17.39 -8.06 9.99
CA ASP A 41 18.44 -9.03 10.33
C ASP A 41 19.42 -9.31 9.18
N GLY A 42 19.17 -8.78 7.97
CA GLY A 42 20.00 -9.00 6.79
C GLY A 42 19.86 -10.38 6.15
N LYS A 43 18.83 -11.15 6.51
CA LYS A 43 18.51 -12.47 5.94
C LYS A 43 17.73 -12.36 4.63
N LEU A 44 16.97 -11.28 4.46
CA LEU A 44 16.20 -10.96 3.25
C LEU A 44 16.63 -9.59 2.70
N LYS A 45 16.77 -9.48 1.38
CA LYS A 45 17.02 -8.17 0.74
C LYS A 45 15.70 -7.39 0.68
N ILE A 46 15.74 -6.09 1.01
CA ILE A 46 14.55 -5.23 0.97
C ILE A 46 13.92 -5.16 -0.42
N THR A 47 14.73 -5.17 -1.48
CA THR A 47 14.24 -5.19 -2.87
C THR A 47 13.44 -6.45 -3.18
N THR A 48 13.92 -7.61 -2.71
CA THR A 48 13.19 -8.88 -2.85
C THR A 48 11.84 -8.84 -2.12
N LEU A 49 11.78 -8.24 -0.93
CA LEU A 49 10.51 -8.05 -0.24
C LEU A 49 9.58 -7.08 -0.98
N ALA A 50 10.13 -5.98 -1.49
CA ALA A 50 9.38 -4.95 -2.20
C ALA A 50 8.73 -5.44 -3.49
N GLU A 51 9.42 -6.30 -4.23
CA GLU A 51 8.95 -6.93 -5.47
C GLU A 51 8.09 -8.18 -5.24
N SER A 52 7.95 -8.64 -3.99
CA SER A 52 7.13 -9.81 -3.67
C SER A 52 5.62 -9.51 -3.68
N ASN A 53 4.80 -10.57 -3.76
CA ASN A 53 3.35 -10.50 -3.62
C ASN A 53 2.87 -10.63 -2.15
N GLU A 54 3.78 -10.54 -1.19
CA GLU A 54 3.43 -10.58 0.23
C GLU A 54 2.72 -9.28 0.62
N PHE A 55 1.69 -9.37 1.46
CA PHE A 55 1.00 -8.20 1.99
C PHE A 55 1.97 -7.38 2.85
N MET A 56 2.02 -6.06 2.63
CA MET A 56 2.91 -5.16 3.36
C MET A 56 2.15 -3.91 3.81
N TYR A 57 2.38 -3.49 5.05
CA TYR A 57 1.75 -2.33 5.65
C TYR A 57 2.78 -1.53 6.44
N PHE A 58 2.43 -0.29 6.80
CA PHE A 58 3.11 0.48 7.82
C PHE A 58 2.08 1.11 8.77
N ASN A 59 2.54 1.68 9.88
CA ASN A 59 1.66 2.34 10.85
C ASN A 59 1.13 3.68 10.34
N ASP A 60 -0.19 3.85 10.28
CA ASP A 60 -0.88 5.04 9.80
C ASP A 60 -0.42 6.37 10.44
N LYS A 61 0.19 6.35 11.63
CA LYS A 61 0.81 7.56 12.24
C LYS A 61 1.78 8.25 11.29
N TYR A 62 2.45 7.49 10.42
CA TYR A 62 3.41 7.99 9.45
C TYR A 62 2.79 8.73 8.25
N PHE A 63 1.45 8.75 8.12
CA PHE A 63 0.78 9.58 7.10
C PHE A 63 0.78 11.08 7.43
N HIS A 64 0.92 11.43 8.71
CA HIS A 64 0.62 12.78 9.21
C HIS A 64 1.80 13.47 9.89
N GLU A 65 2.83 12.71 10.25
CA GLU A 65 4.03 13.26 10.87
C GLU A 65 5.04 13.65 9.78
N PRO A 66 5.73 14.81 9.89
CA PRO A 66 6.88 15.11 9.05
C PRO A 66 7.96 14.06 9.34
N ALA A 67 7.95 13.01 8.53
CA ALA A 67 8.76 11.83 8.73
C ALA A 67 10.20 12.12 8.32
N ASP A 68 11.03 12.59 9.25
CA ASP A 68 12.47 12.43 9.09
C ASP A 68 12.78 10.93 9.19
N LEU A 69 13.00 10.28 8.04
CA LEU A 69 13.31 8.86 7.94
C LEU A 69 14.53 8.46 8.79
N LYS A 70 15.38 9.41 9.21
CA LYS A 70 16.56 9.16 10.05
C LYS A 70 16.21 8.89 11.52
N VAL A 71 15.06 9.38 11.99
CA VAL A 71 14.58 9.14 13.37
C VAL A 71 13.56 8.00 13.46
N ILE A 72 13.13 7.46 12.32
CA ILE A 72 12.22 6.32 12.28
C ILE A 72 12.97 5.04 12.63
N PRO A 73 12.43 4.19 13.54
CA PRO A 73 13.00 2.89 13.85
C PRO A 73 13.20 2.06 12.58
N LYS A 74 14.33 1.33 12.49
CA LYS A 74 14.70 0.56 11.29
C LYS A 74 13.58 -0.36 10.78
N PHE A 75 12.84 -1.00 11.70
CA PHE A 75 11.70 -1.85 11.37
C PHE A 75 10.60 -1.08 10.63
N ASP A 76 10.15 0.03 11.21
CA ASP A 76 9.11 0.89 10.62
C ASP A 76 9.58 1.52 9.30
N LYS A 77 10.86 1.91 9.22
CA LYS A 77 11.47 2.44 8.01
C LYS A 77 11.36 1.44 6.85
N VAL A 78 11.70 0.17 7.08
CA VAL A 78 11.60 -0.88 6.05
C VAL A 78 10.15 -1.03 5.56
N GLN A 79 9.17 -1.02 6.47
CA GLN A 79 7.75 -1.08 6.10
C GLN A 79 7.34 0.09 5.19
N ILE A 80 7.71 1.32 5.56
CA ILE A 80 7.45 2.52 4.77
C ILE A 80 8.11 2.43 3.40
N GLN A 81 9.39 2.04 3.34
CA GLN A 81 10.14 1.93 2.08
C GLN A 81 9.50 0.93 1.13
N VAL A 82 9.09 -0.23 1.63
CA VAL A 82 8.44 -1.26 0.80
C VAL A 82 7.10 -0.78 0.26
N VAL A 83 6.23 -0.22 1.11
CA VAL A 83 4.90 0.24 0.68
C VAL A 83 5.01 1.41 -0.29
N THR A 84 5.89 2.38 0.00
CA THR A 84 6.08 3.54 -0.89
C THR A 84 6.72 3.15 -2.21
N TYR A 85 7.72 2.25 -2.24
CA TYR A 85 8.25 1.67 -3.47
C TYR A 85 7.13 1.11 -4.34
N ARG A 86 6.24 0.28 -3.75
CA ARG A 86 5.16 -0.36 -4.50
C ARG A 86 4.16 0.62 -5.09
N ILE A 87 3.98 1.78 -4.47
CA ILE A 87 3.13 2.85 -5.01
C ILE A 87 3.88 3.58 -6.13
N TYR A 88 5.07 4.09 -5.84
CA TYR A 88 5.81 4.96 -6.76
C TYR A 88 6.32 4.27 -8.03
N GLN A 89 6.49 2.94 -8.03
CA GLN A 89 6.80 2.21 -9.27
C GLN A 89 5.68 2.31 -10.33
N HIS A 90 4.45 2.65 -9.91
CA HIS A 90 3.31 2.82 -10.81
C HIS A 90 2.89 4.28 -10.99
N VAL A 91 3.68 5.23 -10.48
CA VAL A 91 3.44 6.66 -10.65
C VAL A 91 4.31 7.17 -11.79
N ARG A 92 3.73 7.98 -12.67
CA ARG A 92 4.46 8.69 -13.72
C ARG A 92 4.14 10.17 -13.64
N LEU A 93 5.10 11.02 -13.99
CA LEU A 93 4.85 12.45 -14.18
C LEU A 93 4.72 12.73 -15.67
N LYS A 94 3.54 13.20 -16.11
CA LYS A 94 3.27 13.56 -17.50
C LYS A 94 2.58 14.92 -17.55
N ASN A 95 3.09 15.83 -18.38
CA ASN A 95 2.50 17.16 -18.55
C ASN A 95 2.23 17.88 -17.22
N ASN A 96 3.19 17.84 -16.29
CA ASN A 96 3.07 18.42 -14.95
C ASN A 96 1.96 17.79 -14.07
N ARG A 97 1.60 16.53 -14.31
CA ARG A 97 0.59 15.79 -13.53
C ARG A 97 1.09 14.40 -13.17
N TYR A 98 0.81 13.95 -11.95
CA TYR A 98 0.99 12.56 -11.56
C TYR A 98 -0.11 11.70 -12.18
N GLU A 99 0.28 10.66 -12.90
CA GLU A 99 -0.57 9.57 -13.39
C GLU A 99 -0.30 8.33 -12.53
N PHE A 100 -1.31 7.86 -11.79
CA PHE A 100 -1.25 6.65 -10.99
C PHE A 100 -2.27 5.65 -11.52
N ASN A 101 -1.81 4.66 -12.30
CA ASN A 101 -2.67 3.79 -13.13
C ASN A 101 -3.09 2.48 -12.43
N VAL A 102 -3.14 2.47 -11.11
CA VAL A 102 -3.53 1.31 -10.29
C VAL A 102 -4.95 1.52 -9.79
N GLN A 103 -5.81 0.51 -9.91
CA GLN A 103 -7.25 0.69 -9.60
C GLN A 103 -7.62 0.36 -8.16
N LYS A 104 -6.85 -0.50 -7.48
CA LYS A 104 -7.15 -0.96 -6.13
C LYS A 104 -5.88 -1.35 -5.36
N ALA A 105 -5.95 -1.23 -4.03
CA ALA A 105 -4.85 -1.54 -3.12
C ALA A 105 -4.32 -2.97 -3.23
N SER A 106 -5.19 -3.94 -3.53
CA SER A 106 -4.80 -5.35 -3.63
C SER A 106 -3.90 -5.66 -4.82
N GLU A 107 -3.86 -4.82 -5.86
CA GLU A 107 -2.89 -4.94 -6.95
C GLU A 107 -1.46 -4.63 -6.49
N LEU A 108 -1.31 -3.91 -5.38
CA LEU A 108 -0.02 -3.56 -4.78
C LEU A 108 0.28 -4.37 -3.52
N HIS A 109 -0.65 -5.23 -3.09
CA HIS A 109 -0.52 -5.98 -1.84
C HIS A 109 -0.27 -5.05 -0.63
N ILE A 110 -1.01 -3.93 -0.54
CA ILE A 110 -0.92 -2.94 0.56
C ILE A 110 -2.31 -2.67 1.18
N PRO A 111 -2.38 -2.03 2.36
CA PRO A 111 -3.62 -1.52 2.92
C PRO A 111 -4.38 -0.58 2.00
N ASN A 112 -5.71 -0.62 2.06
CA ASN A 112 -6.54 0.37 1.39
C ASN A 112 -6.32 1.77 1.96
N SER A 113 -6.07 1.88 3.27
CA SER A 113 -5.73 3.16 3.91
C SER A 113 -4.55 3.85 3.22
N ALA A 114 -3.46 3.12 3.00
CA ALA A 114 -2.27 3.59 2.30
C ALA A 114 -2.57 3.95 0.83
N PHE A 115 -3.26 3.06 0.11
CA PHE A 115 -3.64 3.30 -1.29
C PHE A 115 -4.44 4.60 -1.45
N VAL A 116 -5.50 4.77 -0.64
CA VAL A 116 -6.38 5.94 -0.68
C VAL A 116 -5.64 7.21 -0.27
N TYR A 117 -4.76 7.13 0.73
CA TYR A 117 -3.94 8.27 1.14
C TYR A 117 -3.09 8.80 -0.02
N TYR A 118 -2.31 7.93 -0.67
CA TYR A 118 -1.43 8.35 -1.76
C TYR A 118 -2.21 8.83 -2.98
N GLN A 119 -3.29 8.14 -3.34
CA GLN A 119 -4.17 8.58 -4.43
C GLN A 119 -4.67 10.02 -4.19
N ARG A 120 -5.18 10.31 -2.99
CA ARG A 120 -5.64 11.67 -2.63
C ARG A 120 -4.51 12.68 -2.63
N SER A 121 -3.31 12.29 -2.19
CA SER A 121 -2.13 13.16 -2.19
C SER A 121 -1.74 13.57 -3.61
N PHE A 122 -1.70 12.61 -4.55
CA PHE A 122 -1.45 12.89 -5.97
C PHE A 122 -2.53 13.79 -6.57
N ASP A 123 -3.80 13.52 -6.30
CA ASP A 123 -4.93 14.32 -6.77
C ASP A 123 -4.90 15.76 -6.25
N ASP A 124 -4.53 15.95 -4.98
CA ASP A 124 -4.39 17.28 -4.37
C ASP A 124 -3.22 18.06 -4.99
N MET A 125 -2.06 17.42 -5.16
CA MET A 125 -0.91 18.05 -5.83
C MET A 125 -1.23 18.42 -7.28
N ASN A 126 -1.87 17.52 -8.02
CA ASN A 126 -2.37 17.79 -9.38
C ASN A 126 -3.33 18.98 -9.40
N ARG A 127 -4.30 19.03 -8.47
CA ARG A 127 -5.27 20.13 -8.37
C ARG A 127 -4.59 21.45 -8.07
N LYS A 128 -3.63 21.49 -7.14
CA LYS A 128 -2.84 22.69 -6.83
C LYS A 128 -2.09 23.20 -8.05
N ALA A 129 -1.43 22.30 -8.80
CA ALA A 129 -0.73 22.66 -10.03
C ALA A 129 -1.69 23.26 -11.08
N VAL A 130 -2.87 22.64 -11.29
CA VAL A 130 -3.92 23.17 -12.18
C VAL A 130 -4.41 24.55 -11.74
N LEU A 131 -4.77 24.73 -10.47
CA LEU A 131 -5.26 26.01 -9.93
C LEU A 131 -4.21 27.13 -10.05
N SER A 132 -2.93 26.76 -9.99
CA SER A 132 -1.80 27.67 -10.16
C SER A 132 -1.47 28.00 -11.63
N LYS A 133 -2.26 27.51 -12.60
CA LYS A 133 -1.98 27.58 -14.04
C LYS A 133 -0.57 27.06 -14.38
N ASP A 134 -0.17 25.96 -13.74
CA ASP A 134 1.15 25.32 -13.90
C ASP A 134 2.36 26.18 -13.51
N SER A 135 2.16 27.19 -12.67
CA SER A 135 3.28 27.90 -12.02
C SER A 135 3.98 27.04 -10.97
N ILE A 136 3.25 26.13 -10.32
CA ILE A 136 3.82 25.05 -9.50
C ILE A 136 4.26 23.91 -10.43
N ARG A 137 5.56 23.61 -10.43
CA ARG A 137 6.13 22.44 -11.13
C ARG A 137 6.17 21.25 -10.19
N LEU A 138 5.45 20.20 -10.55
CA LEU A 138 5.53 18.91 -9.88
C LEU A 138 6.79 18.20 -10.35
N GLU A 139 7.39 17.44 -9.44
CA GLU A 139 8.63 16.72 -9.69
C GLU A 139 8.47 15.24 -9.32
N LEU A 140 9.07 14.38 -10.13
CA LEU A 140 9.22 12.96 -9.87
C LEU A 140 10.58 12.57 -10.43
N PRO A 141 11.60 12.35 -9.59
CA PRO A 141 12.91 11.91 -10.06
C PRO A 141 12.83 10.64 -10.90
N ASP A 142 13.71 10.51 -11.89
CA ASP A 142 13.86 9.25 -12.60
C ASP A 142 14.27 8.15 -11.61
N ASN A 143 13.65 6.98 -11.72
CA ASN A 143 13.85 5.85 -10.79
C ASN A 143 13.53 6.19 -9.32
N TYR A 144 12.62 7.12 -9.05
CA TYR A 144 12.27 7.54 -7.69
C TYR A 144 11.92 6.37 -6.74
N ALA A 145 11.18 5.37 -7.22
CA ALA A 145 10.88 4.17 -6.44
C ALA A 145 12.17 3.47 -5.95
N SER A 146 13.16 3.33 -6.84
CA SER A 146 14.47 2.76 -6.49
C SER A 146 15.30 3.65 -5.57
N LEU A 147 15.08 4.97 -5.56
CA LEU A 147 15.73 5.84 -4.58
C LEU A 147 15.15 5.57 -3.18
N LEU A 148 13.82 5.49 -3.06
CA LEU A 148 13.14 5.24 -1.78
C LEU A 148 13.57 3.94 -1.11
N ILE A 149 13.85 2.89 -1.89
CA ILE A 149 14.25 1.58 -1.35
C ILE A 149 15.71 1.55 -0.83
N ASN A 150 16.55 2.50 -1.25
CA ASN A 150 17.98 2.52 -0.96
C ASN A 150 18.39 3.62 0.06
N GLU A 151 17.43 4.41 0.53
CA GLU A 151 17.62 5.52 1.49
C GLU A 151 17.73 5.04 2.95
#